data_AF-A0A1J4USK1-F1
#
_entry.id   AF-A0A1J4USK1-F1
#
_cell.length_a   1.000
_cell.length_b   1.000
_cell.length_c   1.000
_cell.angle_alpha   90.00
_cell.angle_beta   90.00
_cell.angle_gamma   90.00
#
_symmetry.space_group_name_H-M   'P 1'
#
loop_
_entity.id
_entity.type
_entity.pdbx_description
1 polymer ?
#
loop_
_entity_poly.entity_id
_entity_poly.type
_entity_poly.pdbx_seq_one_letter_code
_entity_poly.pdbx_strand_id
1 'polypeptide(L)' 'MGARPRKWKKKGHMRWKWIKKKRKRQKRKMKRRVGKL' A
#
# COMPACT_ATOMS: atom_id res chain seq x y z
N MET A 1 -8.13 -0.66 6.43
CA MET A 1 -7.59 -1.84 5.71
C MET A 1 -7.32 -2.92 6.74
N GLY A 2 -8.31 -3.79 7.01
CA GLY A 2 -8.12 -4.97 7.86
C GLY A 2 -6.94 -5.77 7.33
N ALA A 3 -5.80 -5.68 8.01
CA ALA A 3 -4.59 -6.33 7.55
C ALA A 3 -4.65 -7.78 8.01
N ARG A 4 -4.76 -8.71 7.06
CA ARG A 4 -4.68 -10.15 7.38
C ARG A 4 -3.36 -10.43 8.11
N PRO A 5 -3.37 -11.07 9.30
CA PRO A 5 -2.15 -11.35 10.09
C PRO A 5 -1.07 -12.09 9.31
N ARG A 6 -1.47 -12.92 8.33
CA ARG A 6 -0.58 -13.62 7.38
C ARG A 6 0.43 -12.70 6.70
N LYS A 7 0.07 -11.45 6.40
CA LYS A 7 0.96 -10.50 5.70
C LYS A 7 2.07 -9.95 6.58
N TRP A 8 2.00 -10.11 7.90
CA TRP A 8 3.04 -9.67 8.82
C TRP A 8 4.20 -10.65 8.89
N LYS A 9 3.92 -11.94 8.66
CA LYS A 9 4.97 -12.94 8.44
C LYS A 9 5.78 -12.50 7.22
N LYS A 10 7.10 -12.51 7.31
CA LYS A 10 8.02 -11.98 6.27
C LYS A 10 8.66 -13.13 5.49
N LYS A 11 7.86 -13.96 4.81
CA LYS A 11 8.34 -15.08 3.98
C LYS A 11 8.05 -14.81 2.50
N GLY A 12 9.08 -14.63 1.68
CA GLY A 12 8.92 -14.42 0.22
C GLY A 12 8.28 -13.08 -0.19
N HIS A 13 8.13 -12.13 0.75
CA HIS A 13 7.59 -10.81 0.46
C HIS A 13 8.18 -9.73 1.36
N MET A 14 8.18 -8.51 0.83
CA MET A 14 8.62 -7.30 1.52
C MET A 14 7.78 -7.04 2.78
N ARG A 15 8.39 -6.42 3.80
CA ARG A 15 7.71 -6.09 5.06
C ARG A 15 6.42 -5.32 4.79
N TRP A 16 5.31 -5.77 5.39
CA TRP A 16 3.97 -5.21 5.18
C TRP A 16 3.88 -3.70 5.36
N LYS A 17 4.65 -3.12 6.29
CA LYS A 17 4.77 -1.66 6.50
C LYS A 17 5.11 -0.92 5.20
N TRP A 18 6.09 -1.42 4.45
CA TRP A 18 6.56 -0.80 3.21
C TRP A 18 5.58 -1.02 2.05
N ILE A 19 4.99 -2.21 1.94
CA ILE A 19 3.91 -2.49 0.98
C ILE A 19 2.74 -1.51 1.21
N LYS A 20 2.33 -1.31 2.47
CA LYS A 20 1.28 -0.36 2.84
C LYS A 20 1.66 1.08 2.48
N LYS A 21 2.92 1.50 2.72
CA LYS A 21 3.42 2.83 2.36
C LYS A 21 3.41 3.06 0.84
N LYS A 22 3.88 2.08 0.04
CA LYS A 22 3.86 2.14 -1.44
C LYS A 22 2.44 2.26 -1.98
N ARG A 23 1.51 1.42 -1.48
CA ARG A 23 0.09 1.45 -1.89
C ARG A 23 -0.58 2.80 -1.55
N LYS A 24 -0.32 3.37 -0.37
CA LYS A 24 -0.83 4.70 0.00
C LYS A 24 -0.30 5.80 -0.93
N ARG A 25 0.98 5.76 -1.30
CA ARG A 25 1.57 6.73 -2.25
C ARG A 25 0.91 6.66 -3.63
N GLN A 26 0.71 5.46 -4.16
CA GLN A 26 0.03 5.27 -5.46
C GLN A 26 -1.41 5.80 -5.42
N LYS A 27 -2.19 5.49 -4.38
CA LYS A 27 -3.56 6.03 -4.23
C LYS A 27 -3.59 7.57 -4.20
N ARG A 28 -2.65 8.20 -3.50
CA ARG A 28 -2.53 9.68 -3.48
C ARG A 28 -2.18 10.25 -4.86
N LYS A 29 -1.24 9.62 -5.58
CA LYS A 29 -0.90 10.02 -6.96
C LYS A 29 -2.11 9.91 -7.89
N MET A 30 -2.85 8.79 -7.81
CA MET A 30 -4.06 8.57 -8.60
C MET A 30 -5.14 9.61 -8.29
N LYS A 31 -5.43 9.88 -7.01
CA LYS A 31 -6.40 10.90 -6.60
C LYS A 31 -6.02 12.29 -7.14
N ARG A 32 -4.73 12.66 -7.08
CA ARG A 32 -4.23 13.95 -7.63
C ARG A 32 -4.32 14.04 -9.15
N ARG A 33 -4.19 12.90 -9.86
CA ARG A 33 -4.35 12.87 -11.31
C ARG A 33 -5.83 13.01 -11.71
N VAL A 34 -6.73 12.35 -10.98
CA VAL A 34 -8.18 12.44 -11.23
C VAL A 34 -8.73 13.82 -10.89
N GLY A 35 -8.33 14.43 -9.77
CA GLY A 35 -8.77 15.80 -9.42
C GLY A 35 -8.06 16.93 -10.18
N LYS A 36 -7.32 16.61 -11.24
CA LYS A 36 -6.72 17.57 -12.19
C LYS A 36 -7.44 17.55 -13.56
N LEU A 37 -8.37 16.62 -13.75
CA LEU A 37 -9.37 16.62 -14.83
C LEU A 37 -10.61 17.35 -14.31
#